data_AF-A0A9C9EQE2-F1
#
_entry.id   AF-A0A9C9EQE2-F1
#
_cell.length_a   1.000
_cell.length_b   1.000
_cell.length_c   1.000
_cell.angle_alpha   90.00
_cell.angle_beta   90.00
_cell.angle_gamma   90.00
#
_symmetry.space_group_name_H-M   'P 1'
#
loop_
_entity.id
_entity.type
_entity.pdbx_description
1 polymer ?
#
loop_
_entity_poly.entity_id
_entity_poly.type
_entity_poly.pdbx_seq_one_letter_code
_entity_poly.pdbx_strand_id
1 'polypeptide(L)'
;MITYCKYNLTSLFFICIASDCGIRGRVTDADTGEPIPANIEVAGIDWTWYNDPLYGDYHRILSEGYYDITASASGYIPQTVYDVYVDDLYASAERVDFQLEKSVSTTKAIITSNKIESNVECSLQCYPNPTSGYLNIGINGKLDNLKSIAILDISGRVVRSIDISSGYAEGNKILVGVDLSDLKIDDGVYIICIDMNNKTSYKKIIYTR
;
A
#
# COMPACT_ATOMS: atom_id res chain seq x y z
N MET A 1 -4.26 60.97 -30.82
CA MET A 1 -3.26 59.94 -30.45
C MET A 1 -3.64 59.30 -29.11
N ILE A 2 -4.83 58.68 -29.00
CA ILE A 2 -5.30 57.97 -27.78
C ILE A 2 -6.14 56.72 -28.14
N THR A 3 -6.28 56.40 -29.43
CA THR A 3 -7.34 55.50 -29.92
C THR A 3 -7.09 54.04 -29.57
N TYR A 4 -5.86 53.55 -29.71
CA TYR A 4 -5.54 52.13 -29.48
C TYR A 4 -5.61 51.71 -28.01
N CYS A 5 -5.14 52.55 -27.08
CA CYS A 5 -5.24 52.27 -25.65
C CYS A 5 -6.71 52.18 -25.21
N LYS A 6 -7.55 53.09 -25.71
CA LYS A 6 -8.98 53.11 -25.39
C LYS A 6 -9.73 51.89 -25.94
N TYR A 7 -9.32 51.35 -27.09
CA TYR A 7 -9.92 50.13 -27.65
C TYR A 7 -9.48 48.85 -26.93
N ASN A 8 -8.24 48.78 -26.45
CA ASN A 8 -7.71 47.57 -25.81
C ASN A 8 -7.91 47.54 -24.28
N LEU A 9 -8.30 48.65 -23.68
CA LEU A 9 -8.48 48.78 -22.23
C LEU A 9 -9.43 47.71 -21.68
N THR A 10 -10.61 47.54 -22.28
CA THR A 10 -11.63 46.58 -21.83
C THR A 10 -11.13 45.14 -21.95
N SER A 11 -10.47 44.82 -23.06
CA SER A 11 -9.92 43.48 -23.30
C SER A 11 -8.81 43.14 -22.30
N LEU A 12 -7.94 44.10 -22.01
CA LEU A 12 -6.87 43.92 -21.03
C LEU A 12 -7.42 43.71 -19.61
N PHE A 13 -8.43 44.50 -19.23
CA PHE A 13 -9.14 44.30 -17.97
C PHE A 13 -9.80 42.92 -17.87
N PHE A 14 -10.42 42.46 -18.96
CA PHE A 14 -11.06 41.15 -19.00
C PHE A 14 -10.06 40.01 -18.81
N ILE A 15 -8.87 40.10 -19.40
CA ILE A 15 -7.80 39.11 -19.20
C ILE A 15 -7.37 39.04 -17.73
N CYS A 16 -7.26 40.19 -17.05
CA CYS A 16 -6.92 40.21 -15.63
C CYS A 16 -8.03 39.58 -14.76
N ILE A 17 -9.29 39.82 -15.09
CA ILE A 17 -10.42 39.23 -14.35
C ILE A 17 -10.47 37.72 -14.58
N ALA A 18 -10.33 37.27 -15.83
CA ALA A 18 -10.30 35.87 -16.19
C ALA A 18 -9.08 35.11 -15.61
N SER A 19 -8.05 35.81 -15.13
CA SER A 19 -6.92 35.16 -14.46
C SER A 19 -7.24 34.69 -13.04
N ASP A 20 -8.35 35.15 -12.44
CA ASP A 20 -8.82 34.74 -11.12
C ASP A 20 -10.14 33.96 -11.18
N CYS A 21 -10.50 33.38 -12.34
CA CYS A 21 -11.70 32.53 -12.47
C CYS A 21 -11.33 31.03 -12.52
N GLY A 22 -12.33 30.17 -12.32
CA GLY A 22 -12.14 28.72 -12.24
C GLY A 22 -11.99 28.26 -10.79
N ILE A 23 -10.85 27.65 -10.46
CA ILE A 23 -10.59 27.01 -9.17
C ILE A 23 -9.23 27.42 -8.64
N ARG A 24 -9.16 27.66 -7.34
CA ARG A 24 -7.92 27.95 -6.63
C ARG A 24 -7.91 27.26 -5.29
N GLY A 25 -6.73 27.11 -4.71
CA GLY A 25 -6.64 26.65 -3.34
C GLY A 25 -5.22 26.25 -3.00
N ARG A 26 -5.11 25.54 -1.88
CA ARG A 26 -3.83 25.10 -1.35
C ARG A 26 -3.85 23.60 -1.07
N VAL A 27 -2.73 22.93 -1.34
CA VAL A 27 -2.51 21.54 -0.97
C VAL A 27 -1.51 21.49 0.17
N THR A 28 -1.94 20.98 1.32
CA THR A 28 -1.12 20.85 2.53
C THR A 28 -1.14 19.42 3.06
N ASP A 29 -0.10 19.08 3.82
CA ASP A 29 -0.07 17.89 4.67
C ASP A 29 -1.10 18.02 5.80
N ALA A 30 -1.90 16.97 6.05
CA ALA A 30 -2.90 16.96 7.11
C ALA A 30 -2.30 16.97 8.53
N ASP A 31 -1.10 16.41 8.73
CA ASP A 31 -0.44 16.31 10.03
C ASP A 31 0.35 17.57 10.38
N THR A 32 1.15 18.07 9.41
CA THR A 32 2.08 19.18 9.65
C THR A 32 1.50 20.53 9.24
N GLY A 33 0.48 20.55 8.37
CA GLY A 33 -0.04 21.77 7.75
C GLY A 33 0.94 22.41 6.76
N GLU A 34 2.06 21.76 6.46
CA GLU A 34 3.05 22.28 5.52
C GLU A 34 2.57 22.10 4.07
N PRO A 35 2.94 23.02 3.17
CA PRO A 35 2.64 22.87 1.75
C PRO A 35 3.38 21.67 1.16
N ILE A 36 2.70 20.92 0.31
CA ILE A 36 3.26 19.72 -0.32
C ILE A 36 3.22 19.84 -1.84
N PRO A 37 4.25 19.36 -2.56
CA PRO A 37 4.22 19.28 -4.01
C PRO A 37 3.23 18.19 -4.43
N ALA A 38 2.17 18.60 -5.13
CA ALA A 38 1.04 17.78 -5.51
C ALA A 38 0.65 18.00 -6.98
N ASN A 39 0.07 16.94 -7.53
CA ASN A 39 -0.53 16.88 -8.85
C ASN A 39 -2.03 17.05 -8.70
N ILE A 40 -2.62 17.87 -9.56
CA ILE A 40 -4.06 18.18 -9.54
C ILE A 40 -4.64 17.74 -10.89
N GLU A 41 -5.69 16.94 -10.80
CA GLU A 41 -6.37 16.34 -11.94
C GLU A 41 -7.85 16.67 -11.87
N VAL A 42 -8.45 16.99 -13.01
CA VAL A 42 -9.89 17.26 -13.14
C VAL A 42 -10.47 16.17 -14.02
N ALA A 43 -11.54 15.52 -13.55
CA ALA A 43 -12.19 14.45 -14.29
C ALA A 43 -12.65 14.93 -15.67
N GLY A 44 -12.32 14.17 -16.71
CA GLY A 44 -12.66 14.49 -18.10
C GLY A 44 -11.69 15.45 -18.81
N ILE A 45 -10.64 15.94 -18.14
CA ILE A 45 -9.57 16.73 -18.76
C ILE A 45 -8.26 15.96 -18.64
N ASP A 46 -7.73 15.50 -19.78
CA ASP A 46 -6.48 14.72 -19.85
C ASP A 46 -5.23 15.62 -19.73
N TRP A 47 -5.17 16.42 -18.66
CA TRP A 47 -4.02 17.26 -18.36
C TRP A 47 -3.84 17.39 -16.84
N THR A 48 -2.68 16.96 -16.34
CA THR A 48 -2.31 17.09 -14.93
C THR A 48 -1.58 18.41 -14.69
N TRP A 49 -1.95 19.14 -13.64
CA TRP A 49 -1.29 20.38 -13.21
C TRP A 49 -0.49 20.18 -11.93
N TYR A 50 0.47 21.05 -11.69
CA TYR A 50 1.30 21.06 -10.49
C TYR A 50 1.05 22.34 -9.69
N ASN A 51 1.05 22.23 -8.37
CA ASN A 51 0.99 23.38 -7.47
C ASN A 51 2.40 24.01 -7.26
N ASP A 52 2.44 25.20 -6.66
CA ASP A 52 3.70 25.80 -6.20
C ASP A 52 4.27 24.98 -5.02
N PRO A 53 5.48 24.40 -5.12
CA PRO A 53 6.05 23.59 -4.03
C PRO A 53 6.35 24.38 -2.75
N LEU A 54 6.56 25.70 -2.83
CA LEU A 54 6.94 26.53 -1.68
C LEU A 54 5.73 26.95 -0.86
N TYR A 55 4.63 27.30 -1.54
CA TYR A 55 3.42 27.78 -0.89
C TYR A 55 2.29 26.77 -0.91
N GLY A 56 2.34 25.75 -1.76
CA GLY A 56 1.31 24.73 -1.89
C GLY A 56 0.10 25.19 -2.72
N ASP A 57 0.13 26.43 -3.21
CA ASP A 57 -0.99 27.08 -3.87
C ASP A 57 -1.10 26.63 -5.33
N TYR A 58 -2.33 26.54 -5.81
CA TYR A 58 -2.63 26.22 -7.19
C TYR A 58 -3.77 27.07 -7.72
N HIS A 59 -3.78 27.26 -9.03
CA HIS A 59 -4.83 27.99 -9.72
C HIS A 59 -5.09 27.35 -11.08
N ARG A 60 -6.36 27.14 -11.41
CA ARG A 60 -6.79 26.59 -12.69
C ARG A 60 -8.04 27.28 -13.19
N ILE A 61 -7.92 27.91 -14.35
CA ILE A 61 -9.07 28.43 -15.09
C ILE A 61 -9.85 27.24 -15.66
N LEU A 62 -11.14 27.19 -15.32
CA LEU A 62 -12.12 26.25 -15.85
C LEU A 62 -13.35 27.01 -16.33
N SER A 63 -14.07 26.43 -17.27
CA SER A 63 -15.36 26.97 -17.71
C SER A 63 -16.44 26.69 -16.67
N GLU A 64 -17.60 27.31 -16.81
CA GLU A 64 -18.77 27.01 -15.96
C GLU A 64 -19.13 25.51 -16.02
N GLY A 65 -19.40 24.91 -14.87
CA GLY A 65 -19.74 23.50 -14.79
C GLY A 65 -19.45 22.84 -13.45
N TYR A 66 -19.74 21.54 -13.37
CA TYR A 66 -19.42 20.71 -12.23
C TYR A 66 -18.20 19.85 -12.55
N TYR A 67 -17.26 19.81 -11.61
CA TYR A 67 -16.00 19.09 -11.77
C TYR A 67 -15.67 18.25 -10.54
N ASP A 68 -15.15 17.06 -10.80
CA ASP A 68 -14.50 16.24 -9.78
C ASP A 68 -13.00 16.48 -9.84
N ILE A 69 -12.41 16.83 -8.72
CA ILE A 69 -11.02 17.28 -8.64
C ILE A 69 -10.27 16.34 -7.73
N THR A 70 -9.19 15.77 -8.23
CA THR A 70 -8.33 14.87 -7.46
C THR A 70 -6.97 15.52 -7.26
N ALA A 71 -6.57 15.65 -5.99
CA ALA A 71 -5.22 16.01 -5.60
C ALA A 71 -4.45 14.75 -5.22
N SER A 72 -3.27 14.55 -5.80
CA SER A 72 -2.40 13.42 -5.52
C SER A 72 -0.96 13.87 -5.31
N ALA A 73 -0.26 13.25 -4.36
CA ALA A 73 1.15 13.53 -4.09
C ALA A 73 1.89 12.23 -3.77
N SER A 74 3.18 12.19 -4.07
CA SER A 74 4.01 11.01 -3.78
C SER A 74 4.12 10.79 -2.27
N GLY A 75 3.76 9.59 -1.80
CA GLY A 75 3.74 9.27 -0.37
C GLY A 75 2.51 9.78 0.39
N TYR A 76 1.48 10.24 -0.32
CA TYR A 76 0.18 10.64 0.25
C TYR A 76 -0.96 9.81 -0.33
N ILE A 77 -2.08 9.76 0.37
CA ILE A 77 -3.33 9.19 -0.12
C ILE A 77 -3.99 10.24 -1.01
N PRO A 78 -4.32 9.94 -2.27
CA PRO A 78 -5.00 10.89 -3.14
C PRO A 78 -6.40 11.20 -2.61
N GLN A 79 -6.78 12.47 -2.66
CA GLN A 79 -8.08 12.95 -2.20
C GLN A 79 -8.86 13.53 -3.39
N THR A 80 -10.13 13.13 -3.50
CA THR A 80 -11.04 13.66 -4.52
C THR A 80 -12.14 14.48 -3.84
N VAL A 81 -12.39 15.68 -4.34
CA VAL A 81 -13.57 16.49 -4.01
C VAL A 81 -14.51 16.42 -5.21
N TYR A 82 -15.75 16.02 -4.94
CA TYR A 82 -16.78 15.80 -5.96
C TYR A 82 -17.70 17.01 -6.09
N ASP A 83 -18.30 17.14 -7.26
CA ASP A 83 -19.37 18.13 -7.53
C ASP A 83 -18.97 19.58 -7.24
N VAL A 84 -17.72 19.96 -7.51
CA VAL A 84 -17.27 21.36 -7.38
C VAL A 84 -17.90 22.18 -8.49
N TYR A 85 -18.75 23.13 -8.10
CA TYR A 85 -19.37 24.06 -9.02
C TYR A 85 -18.44 25.23 -9.33
N VAL A 86 -18.12 25.39 -10.61
CA VAL A 86 -17.41 26.55 -11.15
C VAL A 86 -18.42 27.45 -11.83
N ASP A 87 -18.44 28.70 -11.41
CA ASP A 87 -19.30 29.75 -11.97
C ASP A 87 -18.68 30.33 -13.26
N ASP A 88 -19.32 31.33 -13.85
CA ASP A 88 -18.89 31.92 -15.11
C ASP A 88 -17.54 32.66 -15.04
N LEU A 89 -17.03 33.10 -16.20
CA LEU A 89 -15.74 33.78 -16.33
C LEU A 89 -15.69 35.19 -15.70
N TYR A 90 -16.78 35.67 -15.10
CA TYR A 90 -16.84 36.94 -14.37
C TYR A 90 -16.83 36.75 -12.84
N ALA A 91 -16.97 35.51 -12.37
CA ALA A 91 -16.90 35.16 -10.97
C ALA A 91 -15.46 34.88 -10.50
N SER A 92 -15.22 35.10 -9.20
CA SER A 92 -13.96 34.69 -8.57
C SER A 92 -13.85 33.18 -8.49
N ALA A 93 -12.62 32.67 -8.59
CA ALA A 93 -12.32 31.25 -8.54
C ALA A 93 -12.80 30.63 -7.23
N GLU A 94 -13.44 29.47 -7.36
CA GLU A 94 -13.92 28.69 -6.23
C GLU A 94 -12.73 28.16 -5.45
N ARG A 95 -12.80 28.28 -4.12
CA ARG A 95 -11.69 27.91 -3.25
C ARG A 95 -11.83 26.46 -2.77
N VAL A 96 -10.93 25.60 -3.25
CA VAL A 96 -10.88 24.18 -2.89
C VAL A 96 -9.53 23.86 -2.27
N ASP A 97 -9.49 23.73 -0.96
CA ASP A 97 -8.26 23.35 -0.25
C ASP A 97 -8.21 21.83 -0.03
N PHE A 98 -7.03 21.25 -0.20
CA PHE A 98 -6.79 19.81 -0.01
C PHE A 98 -5.84 19.59 1.17
N GLN A 99 -6.20 18.65 2.04
CA GLN A 99 -5.36 18.21 3.15
C GLN A 99 -5.07 16.73 2.97
N LEU A 100 -3.91 16.43 2.38
CA LEU A 100 -3.56 15.04 2.08
C LEU A 100 -2.96 14.37 3.31
N GLU A 101 -3.45 13.17 3.60
CA GLU A 101 -2.87 12.30 4.62
C GLU A 101 -1.70 11.50 4.02
N LYS A 102 -0.62 11.36 4.77
CA LYS A 102 0.49 10.49 4.34
C LYS A 102 -0.01 9.08 4.13
N SER A 103 0.34 8.48 2.99
CA SER A 103 0.13 7.05 2.79
C SER A 103 1.14 6.33 3.66
N VAL A 104 0.73 6.02 4.89
CA VAL A 104 1.47 5.12 5.76
C VAL A 104 1.40 3.75 5.08
N SER A 105 2.39 3.47 4.22
CA SER A 105 2.82 2.09 4.05
C SER A 105 3.14 1.63 5.45
N THR A 106 2.28 0.79 6.02
CA THR A 106 2.54 0.10 7.27
C THR A 106 3.65 -0.93 7.02
N THR A 107 4.83 -0.49 6.61
CA THR A 107 6.05 -1.12 7.08
C THR A 107 5.98 -0.89 8.58
N LYS A 108 5.62 -1.94 9.32
CA LYS A 108 6.03 -2.06 10.72
C LYS A 108 7.53 -1.82 10.74
N ALA A 109 7.94 -0.58 10.93
CA ALA A 109 9.25 -0.23 11.39
C ALA A 109 9.33 -0.81 12.81
N ILE A 110 9.78 -2.07 12.88
CA ILE A 110 10.48 -2.55 14.05
C ILE A 110 11.69 -1.63 14.16
N ILE A 111 11.56 -0.56 14.94
CA ILE A 111 12.71 0.19 15.42
C ILE A 111 13.42 -0.75 16.39
N THR A 112 14.34 -1.54 15.86
CA THR A 112 15.48 -2.02 16.63
C THR A 112 16.69 -1.92 15.73
N SER A 113 17.42 -0.81 15.93
CA SER A 113 18.86 -0.65 15.77
C SER A 113 19.51 -1.30 14.55
N ASN A 114 19.98 -0.45 13.63
CA ASN A 114 21.10 -0.68 12.71
C ASN A 114 21.88 -1.99 12.94
N LYS A 115 21.38 -3.05 12.33
CA LYS A 115 22.18 -4.19 11.93
C LYS A 115 21.54 -4.71 10.66
N ILE A 116 22.30 -4.64 9.57
CA ILE A 116 21.96 -5.28 8.31
C ILE A 116 21.99 -6.78 8.60
N GLU A 117 20.86 -7.33 9.01
CA GLU A 117 20.58 -8.75 8.90
C GLU A 117 19.36 -8.84 8.02
N SER A 118 19.58 -9.36 6.81
CA SER A 118 18.55 -9.68 5.84
C SER A 118 17.31 -10.21 6.57
N ASN A 119 16.20 -9.46 6.50
CA ASN A 119 14.87 -9.95 6.84
C ASN A 119 14.53 -11.08 5.86
N VAL A 120 15.15 -12.24 6.06
CA VAL A 120 14.74 -13.50 5.46
C VAL A 120 13.47 -13.86 6.22
N GLU A 121 12.34 -13.37 5.75
CA GLU A 121 11.07 -13.96 6.13
C GLU A 121 11.17 -15.45 5.81
N CYS A 122 11.19 -16.27 6.86
CA CYS A 122 11.14 -17.71 6.70
C CYS A 122 9.78 -18.06 6.09
N SER A 123 9.73 -18.18 4.77
CA SER A 123 8.52 -18.57 4.07
C SER A 123 8.34 -20.08 4.23
N LEU A 124 7.26 -20.46 4.89
CA LEU A 124 6.85 -21.83 5.10
C LEU A 124 5.78 -22.21 4.06
N GLN A 125 6.07 -23.23 3.26
CA GLN A 125 5.16 -23.78 2.26
C GLN A 125 4.82 -25.22 2.62
N CYS A 126 3.54 -25.57 2.54
CA CYS A 126 3.06 -26.92 2.81
C CYS A 126 2.17 -27.35 1.64
N TYR A 127 2.50 -28.45 0.99
CA TYR A 127 1.80 -28.95 -0.18
C TYR A 127 1.79 -30.49 -0.24
N PRO A 128 0.71 -31.12 -0.72
CA PRO A 128 -0.58 -30.52 -1.04
C PRO A 128 -1.36 -30.09 0.23
N ASN A 129 -2.19 -29.06 0.12
CA ASN A 129 -3.14 -28.68 1.16
C ASN A 129 -4.49 -28.39 0.50
N PRO A 130 -5.54 -29.21 0.69
CA PRO A 130 -5.65 -30.35 1.63
C PRO A 130 -4.72 -31.54 1.32
N THR A 131 -4.34 -32.30 2.34
CA THR A 131 -3.50 -33.52 2.22
C THR A 131 -4.29 -34.76 2.68
N SER A 132 -4.07 -35.89 2.01
CA SER A 132 -4.74 -37.17 2.30
C SER A 132 -3.83 -38.29 2.79
N GLY A 133 -2.56 -37.97 3.09
CA GLY A 133 -1.63 -38.98 3.60
C GLY A 133 -0.17 -38.58 3.48
N TYR A 134 0.21 -37.76 2.50
CA TYR A 134 1.58 -37.28 2.37
C TYR A 134 1.62 -35.76 2.28
N LEU A 135 2.57 -35.15 2.98
CA LEU A 135 2.72 -33.70 3.04
C LEU A 135 4.19 -33.32 2.89
N ASN A 136 4.46 -32.48 1.90
CA ASN A 136 5.75 -31.83 1.73
C ASN A 136 5.77 -30.48 2.45
N ILE A 137 6.81 -30.26 3.23
CA ILE A 137 7.06 -29.04 3.98
C ILE A 137 8.32 -28.41 3.39
N GLY A 138 8.14 -27.28 2.71
CA GLY A 138 9.22 -26.46 2.17
C GLY A 138 9.52 -25.28 3.09
N ILE A 139 10.77 -25.18 3.51
CA ILE A 139 11.24 -24.18 4.46
C ILE A 139 12.38 -23.40 3.80
N ASN A 140 12.26 -22.08 3.68
CA ASN A 140 13.39 -21.24 3.28
C ASN A 140 14.28 -20.98 4.51
N GLY A 141 15.48 -21.55 4.52
CA GLY A 141 16.44 -21.47 5.62
C GLY A 141 17.56 -22.51 5.52
N LYS A 142 18.60 -22.35 6.34
CA LYS A 142 19.67 -23.34 6.51
C LYS A 142 19.29 -24.39 7.56
N LEU A 143 19.68 -25.64 7.33
CA LEU A 143 19.39 -26.78 8.21
C LEU A 143 19.92 -26.59 9.64
N ASP A 144 21.07 -25.93 9.80
CA ASP A 144 21.70 -25.64 11.09
C ASP A 144 20.84 -24.78 12.03
N ASN A 145 19.86 -24.06 11.47
CA ASN A 145 18.97 -23.20 12.22
C ASN A 145 17.67 -23.88 12.65
N LEU A 146 17.39 -25.09 12.18
CA LEU A 146 16.15 -25.81 12.47
C LEU A 146 16.30 -26.56 13.80
N LYS A 147 15.44 -26.26 14.79
CA LYS A 147 15.44 -26.95 16.09
C LYS A 147 14.45 -28.10 16.13
N SER A 148 13.22 -27.84 15.70
CA SER A 148 12.17 -28.85 15.72
C SER A 148 11.06 -28.53 14.72
N ILE A 149 10.41 -29.58 14.22
CA ILE A 149 9.18 -29.50 13.43
C ILE A 149 8.15 -30.36 14.15
N ALA A 150 6.97 -29.80 14.39
CA ALA A 150 5.87 -30.49 15.04
C ALA A 150 4.54 -30.21 14.35
N ILE A 151 3.68 -31.22 14.30
CA ILE A 151 2.28 -31.09 13.90
C ILE A 151 1.44 -31.01 15.17
N LEU A 152 0.61 -29.97 15.24
CA LEU A 152 -0.27 -29.66 16.36
C LEU A 152 -1.73 -29.82 15.92
N ASP A 153 -2.57 -30.23 16.86
CA ASP A 153 -4.02 -30.14 16.75
C ASP A 153 -4.50 -28.70 17.05
N ILE A 154 -5.76 -28.36 16.75
CA ILE A 154 -6.38 -27.06 17.11
C ILE A 154 -6.34 -26.79 18.62
N SER A 155 -6.24 -27.84 19.43
CA SER A 155 -6.08 -27.75 20.89
C SER A 155 -4.64 -27.44 21.33
N GLY A 156 -3.68 -27.35 20.40
CA GLY A 156 -2.27 -27.10 20.69
C GLY A 156 -1.48 -28.34 21.15
N ARG A 157 -2.10 -29.53 21.14
CA ARG A 157 -1.42 -30.79 21.46
C ARG A 157 -0.53 -31.23 20.29
N VAL A 158 0.71 -31.64 20.57
CA VAL A 158 1.62 -32.21 19.57
C VAL A 158 1.11 -33.58 19.16
N VAL A 159 0.66 -33.69 17.91
CA VAL A 159 0.22 -34.93 17.28
C VAL A 159 1.44 -35.72 16.78
N ARG A 160 2.45 -35.03 16.26
CA ARG A 160 3.70 -35.65 15.81
C ARG A 160 4.89 -34.69 15.89
N SER A 161 6.03 -35.18 16.36
CA SER A 161 7.34 -34.56 16.16
C SER A 161 8.01 -35.18 14.94
N ILE A 162 8.57 -34.35 14.06
CA ILE A 162 9.29 -34.80 12.87
C ILE A 162 10.78 -34.61 13.12
N ASP A 163 11.53 -35.70 13.00
CA ASP A 163 12.97 -35.68 13.15
C ASP A 163 13.63 -35.07 11.90
N ILE A 164 14.53 -34.12 12.15
CA ILE A 164 15.20 -33.30 11.15
C ILE A 164 16.08 -34.14 10.21
N SER A 165 16.49 -35.34 10.64
CA SER A 165 17.28 -36.29 9.85
C SER A 165 16.60 -36.79 8.57
N SER A 166 15.30 -36.54 8.41
CA SER A 166 14.52 -36.91 7.22
C SER A 166 14.46 -35.82 6.14
N GLY A 167 14.99 -34.61 6.42
CA GLY A 167 15.01 -33.50 5.48
C GLY A 167 16.26 -33.47 4.61
N TYR A 168 16.11 -33.11 3.34
CA TYR A 168 17.24 -32.78 2.46
C TYR A 168 17.30 -31.27 2.23
N ALA A 169 18.52 -30.72 2.30
CA ALA A 169 18.77 -29.32 1.99
C ALA A 169 19.11 -29.19 0.50
N GLU A 170 18.29 -28.44 -0.24
CA GLU A 170 18.56 -28.07 -1.62
C GLU A 170 18.88 -26.56 -1.65
N GLY A 171 20.16 -26.22 -1.55
CA GLY A 171 20.62 -24.84 -1.44
C GLY A 171 20.14 -24.16 -0.15
N ASN A 172 19.36 -23.07 -0.28
CA ASN A 172 18.82 -22.31 0.86
C ASN A 172 17.39 -22.76 1.25
N LYS A 173 16.98 -23.95 0.81
CA LYS A 173 15.66 -24.55 1.08
C LYS A 173 15.82 -25.92 1.73
N ILE A 174 15.02 -26.19 2.74
CA ILE A 174 14.88 -27.51 3.36
C ILE A 174 13.55 -28.08 2.93
N LEU A 175 13.56 -29.29 2.37
CA LEU A 175 12.37 -30.05 2.03
C LEU A 175 12.25 -31.23 2.98
N VAL A 176 11.12 -31.33 3.67
CA VAL A 176 10.80 -32.43 4.58
C VAL A 176 9.50 -33.08 4.12
N GLY A 177 9.57 -34.35 3.76
CA GLY A 177 8.41 -35.17 3.42
C GLY A 177 7.89 -35.86 4.67
N VAL A 178 6.60 -35.68 4.98
CA VAL A 178 5.95 -36.29 6.14
C VAL A 178 4.84 -37.20 5.66
N ASP A 179 4.99 -38.50 5.98
CA ASP A 179 3.91 -39.47 5.81
C ASP A 179 2.96 -39.42 7.01
N LEU A 180 1.74 -38.96 6.78
CA LEU A 180 0.66 -38.83 7.74
C LEU A 180 -0.24 -40.08 7.77
N SER A 181 -0.06 -41.03 6.85
CA SER A 181 -0.92 -42.22 6.70
C SER A 181 -0.86 -43.17 7.91
N ASP A 182 0.28 -43.19 8.60
CA ASP A 182 0.51 -44.03 9.77
C ASP A 182 -0.15 -43.50 11.05
N LEU A 183 -0.54 -42.22 11.06
CA LEU A 183 -1.17 -41.64 12.23
C LEU A 183 -2.68 -41.82 12.16
N LYS A 184 -3.27 -42.35 13.23
CA LYS A 184 -4.73 -42.40 13.42
C LYS A 184 -5.26 -41.00 13.73
N ILE A 185 -5.21 -40.14 12.74
CA ILE A 185 -5.67 -38.75 12.79
C ILE A 185 -7.03 -38.70 12.08
N ASP A 186 -7.98 -37.96 12.69
CA ASP A 186 -9.30 -37.72 12.09
C ASP A 186 -9.23 -36.59 11.05
N ASP A 187 -10.25 -36.50 10.20
CA ASP A 187 -10.35 -35.40 9.24
C ASP A 187 -10.50 -34.07 9.97
N GLY A 188 -9.62 -33.11 9.66
CA GLY A 188 -9.52 -31.92 10.49
C GLY A 188 -8.48 -30.90 10.06
N VAL A 189 -8.41 -29.84 10.85
CA VAL A 189 -7.44 -28.76 10.67
C VAL A 189 -6.29 -28.99 11.63
N TYR A 190 -5.07 -28.96 11.11
CA TYR A 190 -3.85 -29.10 11.90
C TYR A 190 -2.93 -27.90 11.66
N ILE A 191 -2.02 -27.65 12.61
CA ILE A 191 -1.04 -26.57 12.53
C ILE A 191 0.35 -27.18 12.52
N ILE A 192 1.12 -26.87 11.49
CA ILE A 192 2.55 -27.14 11.50
C ILE A 192 3.24 -26.02 12.25
N CYS A 193 3.97 -26.37 13.28
CA CYS A 193 4.87 -25.50 14.02
C CYS A 193 6.31 -25.86 13.63
N ILE A 194 7.07 -24.86 13.24
CA ILE A 194 8.50 -24.99 12.98
C ILE A 194 9.23 -24.01 13.86
N ASP A 195 10.14 -24.53 14.67
CA ASP A 195 11.00 -23.73 15.51
C ASP A 195 12.40 -23.65 14.91
N MET A 196 12.84 -22.41 14.65
CA MET A 196 14.21 -22.10 14.28
C MET A 196 14.90 -21.30 15.37
N ASN A 197 16.23 -21.31 15.36
CA ASN A 197 17.07 -20.60 16.34
C ASN A 197 16.62 -19.16 16.62
N ASN A 198 16.13 -18.45 15.60
CA ASN A 198 15.76 -17.04 15.70
C ASN A 198 14.25 -16.76 15.52
N LYS A 199 13.43 -17.76 15.15
CA LYS A 199 12.02 -17.54 14.83
C LYS A 199 11.21 -18.84 14.83
N THR A 200 10.00 -18.77 15.37
CA THR A 200 8.99 -19.84 15.24
C THR A 200 7.96 -19.44 14.18
N SER A 201 7.65 -20.36 13.28
CA SER A 201 6.69 -20.16 12.17
C SER A 201 5.57 -21.19 12.24
N TYR A 202 4.38 -20.77 11.82
CA TYR A 202 3.17 -21.60 11.87
C TYR A 202 2.49 -21.64 10.50
N LYS A 203 1.96 -22.82 10.12
CA LYS A 203 1.12 -22.96 8.92
C LYS A 203 -0.05 -23.89 9.20
N LYS A 204 -1.25 -23.41 8.85
CA LYS A 204 -2.48 -24.22 8.85
C LYS A 204 -2.45 -25.21 7.68
N ILE A 205 -2.76 -26.47 7.96
CA ILE A 205 -2.99 -27.54 6.99
C ILE A 205 -4.36 -28.18 7.24
N ILE A 206 -4.93 -28.76 6.20
CA ILE A 206 -6.20 -29.50 6.24
C ILE A 206 -5.88 -30.94 5.88
N TYR A 207 -6.26 -31.88 6.74
CA TYR A 207 -6.12 -33.31 6.52
C TYR A 207 -7.49 -33.93 6.20
N THR A 208 -7.55 -34.76 5.16
CA THR A 208 -8.76 -35.43 4.68
C THR A 208 -8.43 -36.85 4.24
N ARG A 209 -9.02 -37.87 4.86
CA ARG A 209 -8.77 -39.28 4.59
C ARG A 209 -9.54 -39.83 3.38
#